data_AF-I2QDY2-F1
#
_entry.id   AF-I2QDY2-F1
#
_cell.length_a   1.000
_cell.length_b   1.000
_cell.length_c   1.000
_cell.angle_alpha   90.00
_cell.angle_beta   90.00
_cell.angle_gamma   90.00
#
_symmetry.space_group_name_H-M   'P 1'
#
loop_
_entity.id
_entity.type
_entity.pdbx_description
1 polymer ?
#
loop_
_entity_poly.entity_id
_entity_poly.type
_entity_poly.pdbx_seq_one_letter_code
_entity_poly.pdbx_strand_id
1 'polypeptide(L)'
;MKGYLINKFCRRVLHDKDFRELVLRYPSTAISSMPFTRSERDALLNGDVAALYHEGASAFLLLILCRFEVLGLTLPVFNGRMRAISQDQSKSFHEQ
;
A
#
# COMPACT_ATOMS: atom_id res chain seq x y z
N MET A 1 -5.57 -11.06 11.81
CA MET A 1 -5.36 -9.63 11.48
C MET A 1 -4.98 -9.55 10.01
N LYS A 2 -5.83 -8.99 9.14
CA LYS A 2 -5.67 -9.06 7.67
C LYS A 2 -4.47 -8.25 7.13
N GLY A 3 -4.28 -7.00 7.54
CA GLY A 3 -3.19 -6.14 7.01
C GLY A 3 -1.81 -6.28 7.68
N TYR A 4 -1.54 -7.34 8.44
CA TYR A 4 -0.29 -7.46 9.22
C TYR A 4 0.96 -7.46 8.34
N LEU A 5 0.97 -8.22 7.24
CA LEU A 5 2.13 -8.32 6.35
C LEU A 5 2.41 -7.00 5.63
N ILE A 6 1.37 -6.30 5.17
CA ILE A 6 1.48 -4.97 4.55
C ILE A 6 2.08 -3.97 5.55
N ASN A 7 1.58 -3.97 6.79
CA ASN A 7 2.10 -3.11 7.85
C ASN A 7 3.57 -3.42 8.16
N LYS A 8 3.94 -4.72 8.20
CA LYS A 8 5.32 -5.16 8.39
C LYS A 8 6.22 -4.71 7.25
N PHE A 9 5.75 -4.80 6.00
CA PHE A 9 6.46 -4.31 4.82
C PHE A 9 6.71 -2.81 4.89
N CYS A 10 5.68 -2.01 5.21
CA CYS A 10 5.83 -0.55 5.35
C CYS A 10 6.86 -0.19 6.44
N ARG A 11 6.84 -0.88 7.58
CA ARG A 11 7.84 -0.68 8.64
C ARG A 11 9.24 -1.07 8.18
N ARG A 12 9.38 -2.16 7.42
CA ARG A 12 10.68 -2.57 6.88
C ARG A 12 11.20 -1.53 5.90
N VAL A 13 10.38 -1.02 4.97
CA VAL A 13 10.74 0.09 4.07
C VAL A 13 11.23 1.32 4.86
N LEU A 14 10.59 1.64 5.99
CA LEU A 14 10.99 2.75 6.84
C LEU A 14 12.37 2.55 7.48
N HIS A 15 12.61 1.38 8.08
CA HIS A 15 13.77 1.15 8.95
C HIS A 15 14.98 0.50 8.25
N ASP A 16 14.75 -0.26 7.18
CA ASP A 16 15.77 -1.04 6.46
C ASP A 16 16.08 -0.34 5.13
N LYS A 17 17.24 0.33 5.07
CA LYS A 17 17.65 1.12 3.91
C LYS A 17 17.97 0.22 2.71
N ASP A 18 18.64 -0.91 2.92
CA ASP A 18 18.98 -1.84 1.85
C ASP A 18 17.72 -2.48 1.25
N PHE A 19 16.75 -2.83 2.09
CA PHE A 19 15.44 -3.30 1.62
C PHE A 19 14.68 -2.20 0.87
N ARG A 20 14.77 -0.94 1.31
CA ARG A 20 14.15 0.18 0.58
C ARG A 20 14.77 0.35 -0.81
N GLU A 21 16.09 0.31 -0.92
CA GLU A 21 16.78 0.37 -2.21
C GLU A 21 16.39 -0.81 -3.11
N LEU A 22 16.26 -2.01 -2.53
CA LEU A 22 15.76 -3.20 -3.24
C LEU A 22 14.33 -2.98 -3.75
N VAL A 23 13.44 -2.45 -2.92
CA VAL A 23 12.04 -2.18 -3.30
C VAL A 23 11.95 -1.14 -4.41
N LEU A 24 12.80 -0.11 -4.37
CA LEU A 24 12.82 0.95 -5.40
C LEU A 24 13.34 0.44 -6.74
N ARG A 25 14.36 -0.43 -6.73
CA ARG A 25 14.98 -0.95 -7.96
C ARG A 25 14.25 -2.19 -8.52
N TYR A 26 13.81 -3.07 -7.63
CA TYR A 26 13.25 -4.39 -7.95
C TYR A 26 12.03 -4.71 -7.07
N PRO A 27 10.90 -3.99 -7.24
CA PRO A 27 9.73 -4.13 -6.39
C PRO A 27 9.15 -5.56 -6.39
N SER A 28 9.09 -6.21 -7.55
CA SER A 28 8.58 -7.59 -7.68
C SER A 28 9.41 -8.60 -6.89
N THR A 29 10.74 -8.42 -6.85
CA THR A 29 11.65 -9.27 -6.07
C THR A 29 11.45 -9.06 -4.57
N ALA A 30 11.35 -7.79 -4.13
CA ALA A 30 11.12 -7.46 -2.74
C ALA A 30 9.77 -8.00 -2.23
N ILE A 31 8.71 -7.86 -3.02
CA ILE A 31 7.37 -8.35 -2.70
C ILE A 31 7.36 -9.89 -2.67
N SER A 32 8.03 -10.55 -3.62
CA SER A 32 8.14 -12.02 -3.65
C SER A 32 8.90 -12.61 -2.46
N SER A 33 9.72 -11.81 -1.77
CA SER A 33 10.45 -12.25 -0.57
C SER A 33 9.58 -12.44 0.68
N MET A 34 8.31 -12.04 0.61
CA MET A 34 7.36 -12.12 1.71
C MET A 34 6.13 -12.95 1.32
N PRO A 35 5.48 -13.65 2.28
CA PRO A 35 4.37 -14.57 2.01
C PRO A 35 3.04 -13.82 1.83
N PHE A 36 3.01 -12.81 0.96
CA PHE A 36 1.79 -12.11 0.58
C PHE A 36 0.83 -13.03 -0.19
N THR A 37 -0.47 -12.81 -0.04
CA THR A 37 -1.48 -13.38 -0.93
C THR A 37 -1.39 -12.77 -2.33
N ARG A 38 -2.04 -13.39 -3.32
CA ARG A 38 -2.06 -12.87 -4.69
C ARG A 38 -2.63 -11.45 -4.75
N SER A 39 -3.76 -11.22 -4.09
CA SER A 39 -4.42 -9.91 -4.03
C SER A 39 -3.52 -8.83 -3.41
N GLU A 40 -2.83 -9.13 -2.31
CA GLU A 40 -1.90 -8.18 -1.68
C GLU A 40 -0.71 -7.85 -2.59
N ARG A 41 -0.16 -8.85 -3.30
CA ARG A 41 0.94 -8.62 -4.25
C ARG A 41 0.51 -7.73 -5.41
N ASP A 42 -0.66 -8.03 -6.00
CA ASP A 42 -1.21 -7.22 -7.09
C ASP A 42 -1.49 -5.79 -6.62
N ALA A 43 -2.07 -5.61 -5.43
CA ALA A 43 -2.32 -4.29 -4.85
C ALA A 43 -1.00 -3.52 -4.59
N LEU A 44 0.03 -4.17 -4.05
CA LEU A 44 1.34 -3.55 -3.86
C LEU A 44 1.98 -3.17 -5.20
N LEU A 45 2.03 -4.08 -6.18
CA LEU A 45 2.67 -3.81 -7.47
C LEU A 45 2.01 -2.68 -8.26
N ASN A 46 0.68 -2.53 -8.14
CA ASN A 46 -0.06 -1.44 -8.76
C ASN A 46 -0.10 -0.15 -7.92
N GLY A 47 0.47 -0.20 -6.70
CA GLY A 47 0.36 0.86 -5.70
C GLY A 47 -1.08 1.13 -5.26
N ASP A 48 -1.99 0.17 -5.38
CA ASP A 48 -3.41 0.32 -5.04
C ASP A 48 -3.60 0.44 -3.53
N VAL A 49 -3.39 1.64 -3.01
CA VAL A 49 -3.51 1.97 -1.59
C VAL A 49 -4.93 1.82 -1.07
N ALA A 50 -5.94 1.86 -1.95
CA ALA A 50 -7.32 1.59 -1.58
C ALA A 50 -7.51 0.11 -1.25
N ALA A 51 -7.09 -0.78 -2.16
CA ALA A 51 -7.13 -2.21 -1.91
C ALA A 51 -6.32 -2.57 -0.65
N LEU A 52 -5.11 -2.01 -0.48
CA LEU A 52 -4.29 -2.24 0.72
C LEU A 52 -4.99 -1.76 2.02
N TYR A 53 -5.68 -0.62 1.97
CA TYR A 53 -6.46 -0.12 3.11
C TYR A 53 -7.66 -1.02 3.43
N HIS A 54 -8.38 -1.50 2.42
CA HIS A 54 -9.47 -2.47 2.59
C HIS A 54 -9.00 -3.82 3.15
N GLU A 55 -7.78 -4.25 2.83
CA GLU A 55 -7.13 -5.41 3.46
C GLU A 55 -6.73 -5.15 4.93
N GLY A 56 -6.96 -3.94 5.45
CA GLY A 56 -6.72 -3.57 6.84
C GLY A 56 -5.30 -3.05 7.11
N ALA A 57 -4.59 -2.60 6.07
CA ALA A 57 -3.36 -1.85 6.28
C ALA A 57 -3.64 -0.48 6.88
N SER A 58 -2.73 0.01 7.73
CA SER A 58 -2.88 1.33 8.34
C SER A 58 -2.59 2.43 7.32
N ALA A 59 -3.51 3.38 7.15
CA ALA A 59 -3.30 4.54 6.26
C ALA A 59 -2.02 5.32 6.60
N PHE A 60 -1.67 5.44 7.89
CA PHE A 60 -0.42 6.05 8.34
C PHE A 60 0.81 5.28 7.85
N LEU A 61 0.77 3.95 7.87
CA LEU A 61 1.87 3.12 7.37
C LEU A 61 1.95 3.14 5.85
N LEU A 62 0.82 3.21 5.14
CA LEU A 62 0.81 3.37 3.69
C LEU A 62 1.40 4.73 3.25
N LEU A 63 1.25 5.78 4.07
CA LEU A 63 1.88 7.08 3.81
C LEU A 63 3.41 7.00 3.80
N ILE A 64 4.01 6.03 4.50
CA ILE A 64 5.46 5.78 4.46
C ILE A 64 5.90 5.40 3.04
N LEU A 65 5.11 4.61 2.32
CA LEU A 65 5.42 4.25 0.94
C LEU A 65 5.48 5.50 0.05
N CYS A 66 4.57 6.44 0.29
CA CYS A 66 4.52 7.71 -0.44
C CYS A 66 5.71 8.61 -0.15
N ARG A 67 6.18 8.62 1.10
CA ARG A 67 7.35 9.40 1.52
C ARG A 67 8.61 9.04 0.74
N PHE A 68 8.75 7.78 0.34
CA PHE A 68 9.90 7.29 -0.43
C PHE A 68 9.57 7.07 -1.91
N GLU A 69 8.38 7.49 -2.35
CA GLU A 69 7.90 7.29 -3.72
C GLU A 69 7.98 5.83 -4.20
N VAL A 70 7.82 4.90 -3.25
CA VAL A 70 7.90 3.47 -3.49
C VAL A 70 6.72 3.03 -4.35
N LEU A 71 6.98 2.16 -5.34
CA LEU A 71 5.94 1.65 -6.26
C LEU A 71 5.26 2.77 -7.07
N GLY A 72 5.94 3.91 -7.27
CA GLY A 72 5.40 5.06 -7.98
C GLY A 72 4.32 5.83 -7.20
N LEU A 73 4.17 5.55 -5.91
CA LEU A 73 3.22 6.25 -5.05
C LEU A 73 3.77 7.62 -4.66
N THR A 74 3.28 8.68 -5.28
CA THR A 74 3.51 10.04 -4.83
C THR A 74 2.37 10.52 -3.93
N LEU A 75 2.60 11.56 -3.12
CA LEU A 75 1.56 12.12 -2.24
C LEU A 75 0.28 12.55 -2.99
N PRO A 76 0.34 13.18 -4.19
CA PRO A 76 -0.86 13.46 -4.98
C PRO A 76 -1.63 12.20 -5.41
N VAL A 77 -0.91 11.15 -5.84
CA VAL A 77 -1.51 9.87 -6.25
C VAL A 77 -2.19 9.18 -5.07
N PHE A 78 -1.53 9.17 -3.91
CA PHE A 78 -2.09 8.63 -2.67
C PHE A 78 -3.38 9.35 -2.27
N ASN A 79 -3.34 10.68 -2.20
CA ASN A 79 -4.51 11.47 -1.81
C ASN A 79 -5.67 11.30 -2.81
N GLY A 80 -5.37 11.21 -4.12
CA GLY A 80 -6.36 10.92 -5.15
C GLY A 80 -7.05 9.57 -4.92
N ARG A 81 -6.25 8.51 -4.71
CA ARG A 81 -6.74 7.15 -4.48
C ARG A 81 -7.53 7.02 -3.17
N MET A 82 -7.04 7.60 -2.08
CA MET A 82 -7.74 7.57 -0.79
C MET A 82 -9.07 8.33 -0.79
N ARG A 83 -9.16 9.47 -1.52
CA ARG A 83 -10.43 10.19 -1.67
C ARG A 83 -11.47 9.42 -2.46
N ALA A 84 -11.05 8.65 -3.46
CA ALA A 84 -11.95 7.80 -4.23
C ALA A 84 -12.66 6.76 -3.33
N ILE A 85 -11.96 6.23 -2.32
CA ILE A 85 -12.55 5.34 -1.29
C ILE A 85 -13.65 6.06 -0.51
N SER A 86 -13.39 7.28 -0.04
CA SER A 86 -14.37 8.05 0.74
C SER A 86 -15.62 8.39 -0.07
N GLN A 87 -15.48 8.63 -1.37
CA GLN A 87 -16.61 8.89 -2.27
C GLN A 87 -17.42 7.63 -2.57
N ASP A 88 -16.76 6.46 -2.68
CA ASP A 88 -17.40 5.17 -2.89
C ASP A 88 -18.24 4.75 -1.67
N GLN A 89 -17.70 4.89 -0.46
CA GLN A 89 -18.47 4.63 0.77
C GLN A 89 -19.65 5.59 0.93
N SER A 90 -19.50 6.86 0.53
CA SER A 90 -20.60 7.84 0.60
C SER A 90 -21.76 7.51 -0.35
N LYS A 91 -21.53 6.75 -1.43
CA LYS A 91 -22.58 6.28 -2.33
C LYS A 91 -23.31 5.05 -1.81
N SER A 92 -22.60 4.10 -1.20
CA SER A 92 -23.25 2.91 -0.60
C SER A 92 -24.18 3.22 0.57
N PHE A 93 -24.05 4.38 1.22
CA PHE A 93 -24.96 4.81 2.29
C PHE A 93 -26.22 5.55 1.79
N HIS A 94 -26.34 5.86 0.49
CA HIS A 94 -27.50 6.56 -0.07
C HIS A 94 -28.48 5.64 -0.84
N GLU A 95 -28.19 4.34 -0.90
CA GLU A 95 -29.05 3.30 -1.50
C GLU A 95 -29.52 2.26 -0.46
N GLN A 96 -29.84 2.70 0.77
CA GLN A 96 -30.58 1.90 1.76
C GLN A 96 -31.78 2.66 2.31
#